data_AF-A0A661NFC9-F1
#
_entry.id   AF-A0A661NFC9-F1
#
_cell.length_a   1.000
_cell.length_b   1.000
_cell.length_c   1.000
_cell.angle_alpha   90.00
_cell.angle_beta   90.00
_cell.angle_gamma   90.00
#
_symmetry.space_group_name_H-M   'P 1'
#
loop_
_entity.id
_entity.type
_entity.pdbx_description
1 polymer ?
#
loop_
_entity_poly.entity_id
_entity_poly.type
_entity_poly.pdbx_seq_one_letter_code
_entity_poly.pdbx_strand_id
1 'polypeptide(L)'
;MSYHPPKPDENGSPSRRPPAPEVTSSPDPEDLRFINELSAAGLLGDLDGDELQRLLGSRAAQSEASRHLDILATYYGGAGDRTRADRRCASDRFFLLTDQDETSGKGIAAALATLSPEVDEISMERIGSDDGPLILRCGDHVAAIVDEYEESLDTDEIDLRDLDDRASVTAQSIVQAVNTLLDRHGADRRFVPLLGDISREAYVAVTEAGAVDLCRAGFLELDTKEELFEHCVFEN
;
A
#
# COMPACT_ATOMS: atom_id res chain seq x y z
N MET A 1 37.43 -79.66 7.79
CA MET A 1 36.40 -78.82 7.13
C MET A 1 36.76 -77.37 7.42
N SER A 2 37.34 -76.68 6.44
CA SER A 2 37.90 -75.33 6.60
C SER A 2 36.81 -74.28 6.42
N TYR A 3 36.71 -73.36 7.38
CA TYR A 3 35.76 -72.26 7.39
C TYR A 3 36.38 -71.05 6.68
N HIS A 4 35.77 -70.55 5.60
CA HIS A 4 36.11 -69.28 4.97
C HIS A 4 35.03 -68.24 5.30
N PRO A 5 35.38 -67.06 5.84
CA PRO A 5 34.41 -65.97 5.98
C PRO A 5 34.17 -65.28 4.63
N PRO A 6 32.95 -64.72 4.40
CA PRO A 6 32.65 -63.97 3.18
C PRO A 6 33.32 -62.59 3.21
N LYS A 7 33.74 -62.11 2.03
CA LYS A 7 34.24 -60.75 1.82
C LYS A 7 33.09 -59.73 1.93
N PRO A 8 33.36 -58.50 2.39
CA PRO A 8 32.35 -57.45 2.41
C PRO A 8 32.06 -56.96 0.99
N ASP A 9 30.77 -56.75 0.68
CA ASP A 9 30.31 -56.18 -0.58
C ASP A 9 30.70 -54.69 -0.66
N GLU A 10 31.73 -54.41 -1.46
CA GLU A 10 32.02 -53.07 -1.99
C GLU A 10 30.99 -52.74 -3.07
N ASN A 11 29.82 -52.23 -2.70
CA ASN A 11 28.90 -51.61 -3.66
C ASN A 11 28.09 -50.48 -2.98
N GLY A 12 28.81 -49.47 -2.47
CA GLY A 12 28.24 -48.17 -2.17
C GLY A 12 27.90 -47.44 -3.46
N SER A 13 26.66 -47.61 -3.95
CA SER A 13 26.13 -46.75 -5.01
C SER A 13 26.06 -45.31 -4.48
N PRO A 14 26.63 -44.31 -5.17
CA PRO A 14 26.53 -42.93 -4.74
C PRO A 14 25.07 -42.50 -4.85
N SER A 15 24.47 -42.20 -3.71
CA SER A 15 23.14 -41.60 -3.60
C SER A 15 23.16 -40.26 -4.35
N ARG A 16 22.77 -40.27 -5.63
CA ARG A 16 22.57 -39.04 -6.42
C ARG A 16 21.41 -38.29 -5.77
N ARG A 17 21.73 -37.26 -4.99
CA ARG A 17 20.76 -36.20 -4.69
C ARG A 17 20.17 -35.73 -6.03
N PRO A 18 18.84 -35.64 -6.17
CA PRO A 18 18.28 -34.93 -7.31
C PRO A 18 18.81 -33.49 -7.30
N PRO A 19 19.14 -32.91 -8.47
CA PRO A 19 19.48 -31.49 -8.51
C PRO A 19 18.31 -30.70 -7.94
N ALA A 20 18.61 -29.77 -7.03
CA ALA A 20 17.63 -28.78 -6.61
C ALA A 20 17.10 -28.07 -7.86
N PRO A 21 15.80 -27.76 -7.94
CA PRO A 21 15.31 -26.95 -9.06
C PRO A 21 15.91 -25.55 -8.88
N GLU A 22 16.98 -25.25 -9.63
CA GLU A 22 17.40 -23.87 -9.87
C GLU A 22 16.34 -23.23 -10.77
N VAL A 23 15.25 -22.79 -10.17
CA VAL A 23 14.32 -21.88 -10.84
C VAL A 23 14.93 -20.49 -10.77
N THR A 24 15.94 -20.25 -11.61
CA THR A 24 16.31 -18.88 -11.99
C THR A 24 15.31 -18.42 -13.04
N SER A 25 14.04 -18.30 -12.65
CA SER A 25 13.03 -17.70 -13.52
C SER A 25 13.38 -16.23 -13.69
N SER A 26 13.45 -15.77 -14.94
CA SER A 26 13.61 -14.36 -15.25
C SER A 26 12.54 -13.51 -14.54
N PRO A 27 12.88 -12.26 -14.15
CA PRO A 27 11.91 -11.31 -13.62
C PRO A 27 10.69 -11.18 -14.54
N ASP A 28 9.50 -11.02 -13.97
CA ASP A 28 8.27 -10.84 -14.72
C ASP A 28 8.33 -9.45 -15.37
N PRO A 29 8.07 -9.32 -16.68
CA PRO A 29 8.06 -8.02 -17.34
C PRO A 29 7.10 -7.02 -16.69
N GLU A 30 5.98 -7.47 -16.12
CA GLU A 30 5.00 -6.59 -15.47
C GLU A 30 5.52 -6.07 -14.13
N ASP A 31 6.11 -6.93 -13.29
CA ASP A 31 6.74 -6.53 -12.03
C ASP A 31 7.87 -5.49 -12.28
N LEU A 32 8.64 -5.68 -13.36
CA LEU A 32 9.67 -4.72 -13.78
C LEU A 32 9.07 -3.39 -14.24
N ARG A 33 7.98 -3.43 -15.04
CA ARG A 33 7.27 -2.22 -15.45
C ARG A 33 6.79 -1.45 -14.23
N PHE A 34 6.15 -2.15 -13.28
CA PHE A 34 5.65 -1.56 -12.04
C PHE A 34 6.74 -0.82 -11.27
N ILE A 35 7.89 -1.46 -11.03
CA ILE A 35 9.01 -0.82 -10.32
C ILE A 35 9.56 0.39 -11.09
N ASN A 36 9.66 0.29 -12.42
CA ASN A 36 10.15 1.39 -13.25
C ASN A 36 9.21 2.60 -13.20
N GLU A 37 7.89 2.38 -13.27
CA GLU A 37 6.92 3.48 -13.20
C GLU A 37 6.89 4.12 -11.80
N LEU A 38 6.98 3.33 -10.73
CA LEU A 38 7.13 3.87 -9.37
C LEU A 38 8.40 4.72 -9.23
N SER A 39 9.53 4.23 -9.77
CA SER A 39 10.79 4.97 -9.75
C SER A 39 10.70 6.26 -10.56
N ALA A 40 10.06 6.23 -11.73
CA ALA A 40 9.81 7.41 -12.57
C ALA A 40 8.92 8.44 -11.86
N ALA A 41 7.95 7.98 -11.04
CA ALA A 41 7.11 8.82 -10.19
C ALA A 41 7.86 9.39 -8.96
N GLY A 42 9.15 9.11 -8.81
CA GLY A 42 10.00 9.64 -7.73
C GLY A 42 9.99 8.80 -6.46
N LEU A 43 9.49 7.57 -6.51
CA LEU A 43 9.49 6.62 -5.39
C LEU A 43 10.69 5.68 -5.48
N LEU A 44 10.88 4.84 -4.45
CA LEU A 44 11.89 3.79 -4.44
C LEU A 44 13.33 4.32 -4.56
N GLY A 45 13.60 5.54 -4.07
CA GLY A 45 14.90 6.20 -4.24
C GLY A 45 16.09 5.47 -3.60
N ASP A 46 15.81 4.58 -2.65
CA ASP A 46 16.79 3.74 -1.94
C ASP A 46 16.89 2.31 -2.54
N LEU A 47 16.30 2.05 -3.70
CA LEU A 47 16.34 0.74 -4.35
C LEU A 47 17.62 0.58 -5.19
N ASP A 48 18.45 -0.38 -4.83
CA ASP A 48 19.63 -0.76 -5.59
C ASP A 48 19.41 -2.01 -6.47
N GLY A 49 20.33 -2.27 -7.40
CA GLY A 49 20.21 -3.37 -8.35
C GLY A 49 20.24 -4.77 -7.71
N ASP A 50 20.97 -4.94 -6.60
CA ASP A 50 21.04 -6.23 -5.89
C ASP A 50 19.75 -6.49 -5.11
N GLU A 51 19.13 -5.44 -4.59
CA GLU A 51 17.83 -5.50 -3.93
C GLU A 51 16.70 -5.73 -4.93
N LEU A 52 16.73 -5.07 -6.08
CA LEU A 52 15.78 -5.32 -7.16
C LEU A 52 15.75 -6.81 -7.55
N GLN A 53 16.92 -7.42 -7.72
CA GLN A 53 17.01 -8.85 -8.02
C GLN A 53 16.43 -9.73 -6.90
N ARG A 54 16.62 -9.33 -5.63
CA ARG A 54 16.06 -10.05 -4.47
C ARG A 54 14.53 -9.93 -4.42
N LEU A 55 13.98 -8.74 -4.63
CA LEU A 55 12.54 -8.49 -4.63
C LEU A 55 11.83 -9.31 -5.71
N LEU A 56 12.40 -9.34 -6.92
CA LEU A 56 11.81 -10.04 -8.07
C LEU A 56 12.00 -11.57 -8.01
N GLY A 57 12.86 -12.06 -7.12
CA GLY A 57 13.22 -13.47 -6.97
C GLY A 57 12.29 -14.27 -6.06
N SER A 58 11.51 -13.64 -5.17
CA SER A 58 10.55 -14.32 -4.30
C SER A 58 9.18 -14.38 -4.95
N ARG A 59 8.69 -15.57 -5.31
CA ARG A 59 7.37 -15.73 -5.95
C ARG A 59 6.51 -16.78 -5.27
N ALA A 60 5.27 -16.38 -4.96
CA ALA A 60 4.13 -17.27 -4.83
C ALA A 60 3.16 -17.02 -6.00
N ALA A 61 2.38 -18.03 -6.39
CA ALA A 61 1.35 -17.90 -7.42
C ALA A 61 0.18 -17.08 -6.84
N GLN A 62 0.22 -15.76 -7.05
CA GLN A 62 -0.80 -14.80 -6.61
C GLN A 62 -1.22 -13.91 -7.78
N SER A 63 -2.32 -13.16 -7.62
CA SER A 63 -2.73 -12.11 -8.56
C SER A 63 -1.61 -11.07 -8.75
N GLU A 64 -1.67 -10.30 -9.84
CA GLU A 64 -0.68 -9.25 -10.12
C GLU A 64 -0.64 -8.18 -9.01
N ALA A 65 -1.80 -7.66 -8.61
CA ALA A 65 -1.87 -6.68 -7.53
C ALA A 65 -1.29 -7.21 -6.21
N SER A 66 -1.62 -8.45 -5.82
CA SER A 66 -1.05 -9.03 -4.60
C SER A 66 0.47 -9.20 -4.67
N ARG A 67 1.03 -9.53 -5.85
CA ARG A 67 2.49 -9.57 -6.04
C ARG A 67 3.12 -8.19 -5.95
N HIS A 68 2.52 -7.17 -6.55
CA HIS A 68 2.99 -5.79 -6.47
C HIS A 68 3.01 -5.31 -5.01
N LEU A 69 1.95 -5.60 -4.24
CA LEU A 69 1.90 -5.29 -2.81
C LEU A 69 2.94 -6.06 -2.00
N ASP A 70 3.22 -7.33 -2.33
CA ASP A 70 4.29 -8.11 -1.69
C ASP A 70 5.69 -7.49 -1.94
N ILE A 71 5.94 -7.00 -3.16
CA ILE A 71 7.16 -6.28 -3.52
C ILE A 71 7.29 -5.02 -2.66
N LEU A 72 6.23 -4.21 -2.57
CA LEU A 72 6.24 -2.98 -1.77
C LEU A 72 6.39 -3.27 -0.27
N ALA A 73 5.63 -4.22 0.27
CA ALA A 73 5.73 -4.62 1.67
C ALA A 73 7.15 -5.11 2.02
N THR A 74 7.80 -5.83 1.11
CA THR A 74 9.19 -6.27 1.29
C THR A 74 10.18 -5.11 1.25
N TYR A 75 10.03 -4.20 0.27
CA TYR A 75 10.89 -3.03 0.12
C TYR A 75 10.75 -2.06 1.31
N TYR A 76 9.53 -1.66 1.63
CA TYR A 76 9.23 -0.73 2.72
C TYR A 76 9.37 -1.36 4.11
N GLY A 77 9.27 -2.69 4.22
CA GLY A 77 9.59 -3.42 5.44
C GLY A 77 11.09 -3.44 5.81
N GLY A 78 11.96 -2.90 4.94
CA GLY A 78 13.38 -2.69 5.24
C GLY A 78 14.20 -3.97 5.46
N ALA A 79 13.67 -5.13 5.07
CA ALA A 79 14.31 -6.44 5.29
C ALA A 79 14.78 -6.70 6.74
N GLY A 80 13.99 -6.23 7.72
CA GLY A 80 14.30 -6.36 9.15
C GLY A 80 15.14 -5.22 9.74
N ASP A 81 15.59 -4.26 8.91
CA ASP A 81 16.15 -3.00 9.38
C ASP A 81 15.04 -1.95 9.53
N ARG A 82 14.61 -1.74 10.78
CA ARG A 82 13.57 -0.75 11.11
C ARG A 82 13.95 0.67 10.74
N THR A 83 15.22 1.05 10.86
CA THR A 83 15.66 2.42 10.52
C THR A 83 15.53 2.65 9.01
N ARG A 84 15.86 1.62 8.23
CA ARG A 84 15.68 1.63 6.77
C ARG A 84 14.21 1.68 6.39
N ALA A 85 13.38 0.87 7.05
CA ALA A 85 11.93 0.88 6.85
C ALA A 85 11.33 2.26 7.11
N ASP A 86 11.57 2.82 8.30
CA ASP A 86 11.06 4.14 8.71
C ASP A 86 11.51 5.24 7.73
N ARG A 87 12.78 5.21 7.29
CA ARG A 87 13.29 6.18 6.30
C ARG A 87 12.59 6.07 4.96
N ARG A 88 12.41 4.86 4.44
CA ARG A 88 11.76 4.62 3.14
C ARG A 88 10.29 5.03 3.18
N CYS A 89 9.57 4.59 4.22
CA CYS A 89 8.17 4.97 4.39
C CYS A 89 8.03 6.49 4.52
N ALA A 90 8.89 7.17 5.29
CA ALA A 90 8.83 8.63 5.41
C ALA A 90 9.18 9.37 4.10
N SER A 91 10.18 8.89 3.34
CA SER A 91 10.57 9.48 2.06
C SER A 91 9.47 9.38 1.01
N ASP A 92 8.91 8.19 0.87
CA ASP A 92 7.96 7.84 -0.20
C ASP A 92 6.50 8.03 0.26
N ARG A 93 6.32 8.36 1.55
CA ARG A 93 5.04 8.45 2.26
C ARG A 93 4.19 7.20 2.04
N PHE A 94 4.82 6.04 2.18
CA PHE A 94 4.15 4.77 1.99
C PHE A 94 3.29 4.43 3.20
N PHE A 95 2.02 4.12 2.93
CA PHE A 95 1.05 3.66 3.90
C PHE A 95 0.37 2.40 3.37
N LEU A 96 0.33 1.34 4.18
CA LEU A 96 -0.31 0.07 3.86
C LEU A 96 -1.31 -0.25 4.96
N LEU A 97 -2.55 -0.49 4.57
CA LEU A 97 -3.60 -0.99 5.43
C LEU A 97 -3.87 -2.46 5.07
N THR A 98 -4.02 -3.31 6.08
CA THR A 98 -4.42 -4.71 5.90
C THR A 98 -5.73 -4.98 6.64
N ASP A 99 -6.51 -5.96 6.17
CA ASP A 99 -7.77 -6.38 6.80
C ASP A 99 -7.58 -6.93 8.23
N GLN A 100 -6.36 -7.32 8.59
CA GLN A 100 -5.98 -7.75 9.93
C GLN A 100 -5.71 -6.56 10.88
N ASP A 101 -5.55 -5.35 10.33
CA ASP A 101 -5.30 -4.16 11.13
C ASP A 101 -6.62 -3.60 11.67
N GLU A 102 -6.83 -3.72 12.99
CA GLU A 102 -7.94 -3.06 13.69
C GLU A 102 -7.69 -1.53 13.85
N THR A 103 -7.22 -0.86 12.79
CA THR A 103 -6.86 0.55 12.82
C THR A 103 -8.12 1.41 12.67
N SER A 104 -8.47 2.13 13.74
CA SER A 104 -9.55 3.12 13.69
C SER A 104 -9.25 4.24 12.68
N GLY A 105 -10.28 4.92 12.16
CA GLY A 105 -10.09 6.08 11.26
C GLY A 105 -9.19 7.17 11.85
N LYS A 106 -9.23 7.38 13.18
CA LYS A 106 -8.29 8.27 13.90
C LYS A 106 -6.83 7.80 13.78
N GLY A 107 -6.62 6.48 13.86
CA GLY A 107 -5.31 5.86 13.67
C GLY A 107 -4.78 6.04 12.26
N ILE A 108 -5.65 5.89 11.25
CA ILE A 108 -5.30 6.16 9.84
C ILE A 108 -4.89 7.63 9.66
N ALA A 109 -5.71 8.58 10.12
CA ALA A 109 -5.40 10.01 10.02
C ALA A 109 -4.06 10.37 10.71
N ALA A 110 -3.80 9.80 11.89
CA ALA A 110 -2.55 10.01 12.61
C ALA A 110 -1.33 9.41 11.89
N ALA A 111 -1.47 8.24 11.27
CA ALA A 111 -0.42 7.62 10.48
C ALA A 111 -0.08 8.47 9.25
N LEU A 112 -1.10 8.94 8.52
CA LEU A 112 -0.92 9.82 7.36
C LEU A 112 -0.30 11.17 7.74
N ALA A 113 -0.67 11.75 8.88
CA ALA A 113 -0.04 12.96 9.43
C ALA A 113 1.45 12.73 9.71
N THR A 114 1.81 11.58 10.29
CA THR A 114 3.22 11.23 10.58
C THR A 114 4.07 11.15 9.31
N LEU A 115 3.46 10.73 8.19
CA LEU A 115 4.12 10.65 6.88
C LEU A 115 4.18 12.01 6.15
N SER A 116 3.49 13.03 6.65
CA SER A 116 3.24 14.28 5.94
C SER A 116 3.80 15.48 6.71
N PRO A 117 5.06 15.88 6.48
CA PRO A 117 5.70 16.94 7.25
C PRO A 117 5.10 18.33 7.05
N GLU A 118 4.27 18.55 6.01
CA GLU A 118 3.59 19.83 5.75
C GLU A 118 2.38 20.07 6.65
N VAL A 119 1.81 19.01 7.21
CA VAL A 119 0.67 19.07 8.14
C VAL A 119 1.17 18.77 9.55
N ASP A 120 0.67 19.53 10.51
CA ASP A 120 0.91 19.28 11.92
C ASP A 120 0.00 18.15 12.42
N GLU A 121 -0.27 18.10 13.72
CA GLU A 121 -1.21 17.16 14.31
C GLU A 121 -2.60 17.28 13.67
N ILE A 122 -3.08 16.17 13.09
CA ILE A 122 -4.44 16.06 12.56
C ILE A 122 -5.37 15.53 13.66
N SER A 123 -6.39 16.30 14.01
CA SER A 123 -7.51 15.84 14.85
C SER A 123 -8.71 15.47 13.99
N MET A 124 -9.42 14.42 14.39
CA MET A 124 -10.69 14.01 13.79
C MET A 124 -11.83 14.37 14.75
N GLU A 125 -12.75 15.22 14.29
CA GLU A 125 -13.78 15.85 15.10
C GLU A 125 -15.12 15.86 14.35
N ARG A 126 -16.24 15.87 15.09
CA ARG A 126 -17.56 16.16 14.54
C ARG A 126 -17.93 17.62 14.80
N ILE A 127 -18.58 18.27 13.84
CA ILE A 127 -19.05 19.64 14.01
C ILE A 127 -20.50 19.65 14.49
N GLY A 128 -20.74 20.35 15.60
CA GLY A 128 -22.10 20.69 16.08
C GLY A 128 -22.70 19.67 17.04
N SER A 129 -22.85 18.42 16.61
CA SER A 129 -23.41 17.33 17.41
C SER A 129 -22.63 16.02 17.18
N ASP A 130 -22.95 14.99 17.97
CA ASP A 130 -22.40 13.63 17.82
C ASP A 130 -22.82 12.96 16.50
N ASP A 131 -23.85 13.49 15.84
CA ASP A 131 -24.30 13.09 14.49
C ASP A 131 -23.87 14.10 13.40
N GLY A 132 -23.06 15.10 13.78
CA GLY A 132 -22.59 16.13 12.87
C GLY A 132 -21.56 15.62 11.87
N PRO A 133 -21.30 16.37 10.78
CA PRO A 133 -20.33 15.98 9.77
C PRO A 133 -18.96 15.77 10.40
N LEU A 134 -18.30 14.69 9.98
CA LEU A 134 -16.97 14.35 10.43
C LEU A 134 -15.94 15.14 9.61
N ILE A 135 -14.96 15.72 10.30
CA ILE A 135 -13.90 16.52 9.69
C ILE A 135 -12.52 16.10 10.20
N LEU A 136 -11.51 16.37 9.39
CA LEU A 136 -10.13 16.48 9.82
C LEU A 136 -9.78 17.95 10.04
N ARG A 137 -9.12 18.26 11.15
CA ARG A 137 -8.58 19.60 11.45
C ARG A 137 -7.06 19.52 11.60
N CYS A 138 -6.37 20.47 10.98
CA CYS A 138 -4.95 20.72 11.15
C CYS A 138 -4.75 22.24 11.28
N GLY A 139 -4.46 22.72 12.50
CA GLY A 139 -4.40 24.15 12.80
C GLY A 139 -5.70 24.87 12.42
N ASP A 140 -5.59 25.87 11.54
CA ASP A 140 -6.71 26.67 11.04
C ASP A 140 -7.45 26.02 9.84
N HIS A 141 -6.96 24.90 9.31
CA HIS A 141 -7.54 24.22 8.15
C HIS A 141 -8.43 23.04 8.55
N VAL A 142 -9.58 22.92 7.87
CA VAL A 142 -10.59 21.86 8.10
C VAL A 142 -11.04 21.16 6.82
N ALA A 143 -10.84 19.86 6.69
CA ALA A 143 -11.31 19.07 5.56
C ALA A 143 -12.50 18.19 5.98
N ALA A 144 -13.56 18.17 5.19
CA ALA A 144 -14.67 17.26 5.42
C ALA A 144 -14.27 15.83 5.04
N ILE A 145 -14.74 14.86 5.81
CA ILE A 145 -14.69 13.45 5.43
C ILE A 145 -16.04 13.16 4.77
N VAL A 146 -16.01 12.97 3.46
CA VAL A 146 -17.20 12.65 2.65
C VAL A 146 -17.15 11.16 2.38
N ASP A 147 -18.18 10.43 2.79
CA ASP A 147 -18.30 9.00 2.53
C ASP A 147 -19.28 8.80 1.36
N GLU A 148 -18.76 8.44 0.18
CA GLU A 148 -19.56 8.30 -1.04
C GLU A 148 -20.53 7.10 -0.98
N TYR A 149 -20.41 6.22 0.02
CA TYR A 149 -21.32 5.09 0.19
C TYR A 149 -22.74 5.49 0.65
N GLU A 150 -22.96 6.72 1.12
CA GLU A 150 -24.31 7.18 1.50
C GLU A 150 -25.27 7.33 0.31
N GLU A 151 -24.80 7.48 -0.93
CA GLU A 151 -25.70 7.65 -2.09
C GLU A 151 -26.30 6.34 -2.63
N SER A 152 -25.88 5.17 -2.13
CA SER A 152 -26.27 3.85 -2.68
C SER A 152 -27.26 3.05 -1.82
N LEU A 153 -27.66 3.54 -0.64
CA LEU A 153 -28.61 2.86 0.23
C LEU A 153 -30.06 3.29 -0.06
N ASP A 154 -30.55 2.97 -1.26
CA ASP A 154 -31.99 2.89 -1.52
C ASP A 154 -32.51 1.56 -0.97
N THR A 155 -32.82 1.51 0.32
CA THR A 155 -33.44 0.32 0.93
C THR A 155 -34.48 0.70 1.97
N ASP A 156 -35.73 0.72 1.52
CA ASP A 156 -36.98 0.87 2.30
C ASP A 156 -37.20 -0.23 3.38
N GLU A 157 -36.19 -1.03 3.78
CA GLU A 157 -36.38 -2.16 4.72
C GLU A 157 -35.21 -2.42 5.71
N ILE A 158 -34.33 -1.45 5.97
CA ILE A 158 -33.35 -1.58 7.07
C ILE A 158 -33.65 -0.53 8.14
N ASP A 159 -33.93 -0.97 9.37
CA ASP A 159 -34.09 -0.07 10.52
C ASP A 159 -32.71 0.51 10.88
N LEU A 160 -32.37 1.66 10.28
CA LEU A 160 -31.07 2.34 10.38
C LEU A 160 -30.72 2.81 11.80
N ARG A 161 -31.64 2.68 12.77
CA ARG A 161 -31.45 3.12 14.16
C ARG A 161 -30.45 2.26 14.95
N ASP A 162 -30.16 1.05 14.48
CA ASP A 162 -29.11 0.19 15.05
C ASP A 162 -27.74 0.35 14.32
N LEU A 163 -27.66 1.17 13.27
CA LEU A 163 -26.42 1.56 12.58
C LEU A 163 -25.85 2.92 13.06
N ASP A 164 -26.57 3.62 13.93
CA ASP A 164 -26.25 4.98 14.41
C ASP A 164 -24.93 5.08 15.22
N ASP A 165 -24.23 3.98 15.50
CA ASP A 165 -22.95 4.01 16.22
C ASP A 165 -21.70 4.11 15.34
N ARG A 166 -21.77 3.90 14.01
CA ARG A 166 -20.59 3.98 13.13
C ARG A 166 -20.97 4.28 11.68
N ALA A 167 -21.02 5.56 11.31
CA ALA A 167 -20.67 5.92 9.92
C ALA A 167 -19.28 5.30 9.66
N SER A 168 -19.22 4.26 8.82
CA SER A 168 -18.01 3.47 8.62
C SER A 168 -17.08 4.23 7.68
N VAL A 169 -16.38 5.21 8.23
CA VAL A 169 -15.41 6.01 7.50
C VAL A 169 -14.36 5.11 6.85
N THR A 170 -14.28 5.18 5.53
CA THR A 170 -13.32 4.41 4.73
C THR A 170 -11.92 5.05 4.79
N ALA A 171 -10.87 4.25 4.57
CA ALA A 171 -9.51 4.78 4.47
C ALA A 171 -9.39 5.79 3.32
N GLN A 172 -10.04 5.51 2.19
CA GLN A 172 -10.09 6.38 1.02
C GLN A 172 -10.66 7.77 1.34
N SER A 173 -11.78 7.86 2.07
CA SER A 173 -12.37 9.16 2.46
C SER A 173 -11.46 9.96 3.40
N ILE A 174 -10.72 9.28 4.30
CA ILE A 174 -9.72 9.92 5.16
C ILE A 174 -8.54 10.43 4.32
N VAL A 175 -8.04 9.62 3.38
CA VAL A 175 -6.95 10.00 2.49
C VAL A 175 -7.32 11.23 1.66
N GLN A 176 -8.53 11.28 1.10
CA GLN A 176 -9.02 12.45 0.35
C GLN A 176 -9.10 13.71 1.26
N ALA A 177 -9.58 13.56 2.50
CA ALA A 177 -9.58 14.65 3.46
C ALA A 177 -8.16 15.12 3.81
N VAL A 178 -7.20 14.19 3.96
CA VAL A 178 -5.77 14.52 4.16
C VAL A 178 -5.18 15.24 2.94
N ASN A 179 -5.49 14.79 1.72
CA ASN A 179 -5.09 15.47 0.49
C ASN A 179 -5.62 16.91 0.42
N THR A 180 -6.86 17.14 0.88
CA THR A 180 -7.42 18.49 1.02
C THR A 180 -6.64 19.35 2.02
N LEU A 181 -6.14 18.77 3.12
CA LEU A 181 -5.28 19.49 4.07
C LEU A 181 -3.92 19.79 3.45
N LEU A 182 -3.28 18.80 2.83
CA LEU A 182 -2.01 18.96 2.12
C LEU A 182 -2.07 20.10 1.09
N ASP A 183 -3.18 20.18 0.34
CA ASP A 183 -3.43 21.27 -0.61
C ASP A 183 -3.44 22.65 0.04
N ARG A 184 -4.16 22.79 1.14
CA ARG A 184 -4.24 24.07 1.87
C ARG A 184 -2.92 24.49 2.51
N HIS A 185 -2.07 23.52 2.81
CA HIS A 185 -0.70 23.73 3.29
C HIS A 185 0.31 23.92 2.14
N GLY A 186 -0.13 23.88 0.87
CA GLY A 186 0.71 24.10 -0.29
C GLY A 186 1.71 22.96 -0.55
N ALA A 187 1.42 21.75 -0.08
CA ALA A 187 2.23 20.58 -0.40
C ALA A 187 2.17 20.29 -1.90
N ASP A 188 3.26 19.79 -2.48
CA ASP A 188 3.34 19.43 -3.91
C ASP A 188 2.99 17.95 -4.17
N ARG A 189 2.98 17.13 -3.12
CA ARG A 189 2.65 15.70 -3.18
C ARG A 189 1.27 15.41 -2.60
N ARG A 190 0.59 14.43 -3.19
CA ARG A 190 -0.71 13.90 -2.74
C ARG A 190 -0.65 12.39 -2.65
N PHE A 191 -1.36 11.81 -1.68
CA PHE A 191 -1.52 10.38 -1.56
C PHE A 191 -2.41 9.87 -2.71
N VAL A 192 -1.91 8.88 -3.43
CA VAL A 192 -2.65 8.16 -4.48
C VAL A 192 -2.85 6.70 -4.06
N PRO A 193 -4.03 6.10 -4.29
CA PRO A 193 -4.26 4.69 -4.04
C PRO A 193 -3.61 3.85 -5.13
N LEU A 194 -2.66 3.00 -4.75
CA LEU A 194 -2.11 1.97 -5.63
C LEU A 194 -3.11 0.81 -5.72
N LEU A 195 -3.07 0.05 -6.83
CA LEU A 195 -3.91 -1.14 -6.97
C LEU A 195 -3.78 -2.08 -5.76
N GLY A 196 -4.88 -2.16 -5.00
CA GLY A 196 -5.03 -3.03 -3.85
C GLY A 196 -5.34 -4.49 -4.21
N ASP A 197 -5.45 -5.31 -3.19
CA ASP A 197 -6.09 -6.63 -3.29
C ASP A 197 -7.25 -6.74 -2.31
N ILE A 198 -7.87 -7.92 -2.24
CA ILE A 198 -9.08 -8.16 -1.42
C ILE A 198 -8.86 -7.82 0.07
N SER A 199 -7.61 -7.82 0.53
CA SER A 199 -7.25 -7.69 1.94
C SER A 199 -6.36 -6.48 2.25
N ARG A 200 -5.91 -5.74 1.24
CA ARG A 200 -4.86 -4.73 1.41
C ARG A 200 -5.09 -3.52 0.52
N GLU A 201 -4.97 -2.34 1.12
CA GLU A 201 -4.97 -1.05 0.44
C GLU A 201 -3.63 -0.36 0.65
N ALA A 202 -3.04 0.19 -0.40
CA ALA A 202 -1.75 0.87 -0.32
C ALA A 202 -1.80 2.27 -0.91
N TYR A 203 -1.14 3.20 -0.24
CA TYR A 203 -1.05 4.59 -0.63
C TYR A 203 0.40 5.04 -0.64
N VAL A 204 0.75 5.90 -1.60
CA VAL A 204 2.05 6.58 -1.71
C VAL A 204 1.79 8.03 -2.03
N ALA A 205 2.67 8.94 -1.60
CA ALA A 205 2.55 10.33 -2.01
C ALA A 205 3.42 10.63 -3.22
N VAL A 206 2.85 11.24 -4.26
CA VAL A 206 3.57 11.62 -5.49
C VAL A 206 3.15 13.01 -5.93
N THR A 207 3.95 13.62 -6.81
CA THR A 207 3.55 14.87 -7.47
C THR A 207 2.42 14.61 -8.46
N GLU A 208 1.73 15.66 -8.92
CA GLU A 208 0.69 15.54 -9.97
C GLU A 208 1.21 14.80 -11.21
N ALA A 209 2.41 15.13 -11.68
CA ALA A 209 3.02 14.46 -12.83
C ALA A 209 3.21 12.95 -12.58
N GLY A 210 3.76 12.58 -11.41
CA GLY A 210 3.92 11.18 -11.02
C GLY A 210 2.58 10.45 -10.89
N ALA A 211 1.55 11.10 -10.34
CA ALA A 211 0.21 10.55 -10.22
C ALA A 211 -0.41 10.25 -11.60
N VAL A 212 -0.30 11.19 -12.53
CA VAL A 212 -0.80 11.03 -13.91
C VAL A 212 -0.08 9.90 -14.64
N ASP A 213 1.23 9.76 -14.46
CA ASP A 213 2.01 8.70 -15.10
C ASP A 213 1.63 7.31 -14.53
N LEU A 214 1.46 7.20 -13.21
CA LEU A 214 0.99 5.95 -12.57
C LEU A 214 -0.44 5.58 -12.98
N CYS A 215 -1.34 6.56 -13.08
CA CYS A 215 -2.71 6.37 -13.56
C CYS A 215 -2.71 5.83 -15.00
N ARG A 216 -1.94 6.46 -15.90
CA ARG A 216 -1.80 6.02 -17.30
C ARG A 216 -1.19 4.63 -17.43
N ALA A 217 -0.28 4.27 -16.53
CA ALA A 217 0.33 2.95 -16.48
C ALA A 217 -0.61 1.87 -15.93
N GLY A 218 -1.77 2.25 -15.39
CA GLY A 218 -2.76 1.34 -14.82
C GLY A 218 -2.33 0.76 -13.47
N PHE A 219 -1.62 1.54 -12.64
CA PHE A 219 -1.13 1.11 -11.33
C PHE A 219 -1.83 1.77 -10.15
N LEU A 220 -2.85 2.60 -10.41
CA LEU A 220 -3.72 3.18 -9.39
C LEU A 220 -5.09 2.50 -9.41
N GLU A 221 -5.82 2.58 -8.30
CA GLU A 221 -7.24 2.18 -8.26
C GLU A 221 -8.16 3.16 -9.02
N LEU A 222 -7.66 4.35 -9.32
CA LEU A 222 -8.37 5.38 -10.07
C LEU A 222 -8.10 5.20 -11.57
N ASP A 223 -9.17 4.93 -12.32
CA ASP A 223 -9.09 4.54 -13.74
C ASP A 223 -9.05 5.74 -14.68
N THR A 224 -9.46 6.92 -14.20
CA THR A 224 -9.55 8.14 -15.02
C THR A 224 -8.76 9.30 -14.42
N LYS A 225 -8.38 10.25 -15.29
CA LYS A 225 -7.70 11.47 -14.85
C LYS A 225 -8.64 12.34 -14.01
N GLU A 226 -9.92 12.36 -14.36
CA GLU A 226 -10.95 13.11 -13.66
C GLU A 226 -11.09 12.63 -12.21
N GLU A 227 -11.23 11.31 -11.99
CA GLU A 227 -11.26 10.69 -10.65
C GLU A 227 -9.96 10.96 -9.88
N LEU A 228 -8.81 10.88 -10.56
CA LEU A 228 -7.52 11.19 -9.96
C LEU A 228 -7.47 12.62 -9.42
N PHE A 229 -7.92 13.59 -10.20
CA PHE A 229 -7.84 15.01 -9.85
C PHE A 229 -8.82 15.34 -8.72
N GLU A 230 -10.01 14.74 -8.72
CA GLU A 230 -11.00 14.87 -7.65
C GLU A 230 -10.50 14.25 -6.33
N HIS A 231 -9.99 13.02 -6.38
CA HIS A 231 -9.51 12.30 -5.20
C HIS A 231 -8.25 12.95 -4.59
N CYS A 232 -7.34 13.42 -5.43
CA CYS A 232 -6.07 13.99 -4.98
C CYS A 232 -6.13 15.49 -4.74
N VAL A 233 -7.21 16.17 -5.12
CA VAL A 233 -7.34 17.62 -5.03
C VAL A 233 -6.20 18.32 -5.80
N PHE A 234 -5.95 17.87 -7.03
CA PHE A 234 -5.04 18.57 -7.94
C PHE A 234 -5.79 19.73 -8.62
N GLU A 235 -5.07 20.82 -8.94
CA GLU A 235 -5.66 21.93 -9.67
C GLU A 235 -6.05 21.48 -11.09
N ASN A 236 -7.32 21.70 -11.46
CA ASN A 236 -7.84 21.42 -12.81
C ASN A 236 -7.45 22.50 -13.83
#